data_AF-A0A8J3XCC0-F1
#
_entry.id   AF-A0A8J3XCC0-F1
#
_cell.length_a   1.000
_cell.length_b   1.000
_cell.length_c   1.000
_cell.angle_alpha   90.00
_cell.angle_beta   90.00
_cell.angle_gamma   90.00
#
_symmetry.space_group_name_H-M   'P 1'
#
loop_
_entity.id
_entity.type
_entity.pdbx_description
1 polymer ?
#
loop_
_entity_poly.entity_id
_entity_poly.type
_entity_poly.pdbx_seq_one_letter_code
_entity_poly.pdbx_strand_id
1 'polypeptide(L)'
;METRGLIWWKAGLAALGTAAFVVVPAGAAMASAKAGPGDMDPSTRVDMKDAMENEALAHATYRAYAAQADRERLPQVRDLFERTADSELHGLAARDAEQLGLIGDNAANLRDSTGGETYEARTMYKRFAAEAEKENEPKAAALFSEIGNDEASHRVRFSRAEEAVANPSAGMTVPTDVMAKPATIRAGAPEVSSAGTLRNLRTAMRGEAVAHAKYALYAERARETGQPSLAQLFDRTARVERDEHFAEQASLAGLVRDTRTNLRHAITEERRAGDEMYPGYARKATEMGDTTASGLFMDSARGKLAQARAFSEALSALETRAGEAT
;
A
#
# COMPACT_ATOMS: atom_id res chain seq x y z
N MET A 1 -28.93 -31.52 69.25
CA MET A 1 -29.65 -30.25 68.98
C MET A 1 -29.51 -29.98 67.48
N GLU A 2 -30.03 -30.83 66.61
CA GLU A 2 -31.46 -31.03 66.30
C GLU A 2 -32.18 -29.76 65.82
N THR A 3 -32.26 -29.70 64.50
CA THR A 3 -33.32 -29.19 63.62
C THR A 3 -34.70 -28.96 64.25
N ARG A 4 -35.37 -27.89 63.77
CA ARG A 4 -36.83 -27.71 63.52
C ARG A 4 -37.06 -26.22 63.21
N GLY A 5 -37.91 -25.75 62.32
CA GLY A 5 -38.92 -26.32 61.44
C GLY A 5 -39.69 -25.15 60.78
N LEU A 6 -40.23 -25.37 59.59
CA LEU A 6 -41.19 -24.50 58.89
C LEU A 6 -42.45 -24.26 59.73
N ILE A 7 -43.00 -23.03 59.81
CA ILE A 7 -44.45 -22.74 59.80
C ILE A 7 -44.71 -21.31 59.23
N TRP A 8 -45.74 -21.22 58.40
CA TRP A 8 -46.30 -20.06 57.70
C TRP A 8 -47.11 -19.13 58.61
N TRP A 9 -47.13 -17.82 58.32
CA TRP A 9 -48.24 -16.92 58.67
C TRP A 9 -48.79 -16.23 57.42
N LYS A 10 -50.10 -16.37 57.22
CA LYS A 10 -50.95 -15.58 56.31
C LYS A 10 -51.31 -14.25 57.01
N ALA A 11 -51.31 -13.15 56.27
CA ALA A 11 -52.38 -12.13 56.30
C ALA A 11 -52.04 -11.01 55.30
N GLY A 12 -52.83 -10.92 54.23
CA GLY A 12 -52.92 -9.69 53.45
C GLY A 12 -53.95 -8.76 54.08
N LEU A 13 -53.73 -7.45 53.94
CA LEU A 13 -54.77 -6.48 53.59
C LEU A 13 -54.14 -5.21 53.01
N ALA A 14 -54.51 -4.94 51.76
CA ALA A 14 -54.62 -3.67 51.02
C ALA A 14 -53.82 -2.41 51.43
N ALA A 15 -53.12 -1.83 50.46
CA ALA A 15 -53.38 -0.45 50.01
C ALA A 15 -52.69 -0.14 48.66
N LEU A 16 -53.40 0.64 47.84
CA LEU A 16 -53.10 1.09 46.49
C LEU A 16 -51.81 1.94 46.40
N GLY A 17 -51.04 1.75 45.31
CA GLY A 17 -49.89 2.60 44.99
C GLY A 17 -49.35 2.35 43.57
N THR A 18 -49.95 3.02 42.59
CA THR A 18 -49.41 3.43 41.28
C THR A 18 -48.24 2.63 40.67
N ALA A 19 -48.55 1.79 39.68
CA ALA A 19 -47.58 1.24 38.74
C ALA A 19 -47.10 2.34 37.77
N ALA A 20 -45.82 2.73 37.89
CA ALA A 20 -45.12 3.41 36.82
C ALA A 20 -44.74 2.36 35.77
N PHE A 21 -45.43 2.37 34.63
CA PHE A 21 -44.96 1.68 33.42
C PHE A 21 -43.66 2.34 32.98
N VAL A 22 -42.54 1.65 33.15
CA VAL A 22 -41.32 1.96 32.39
C VAL A 22 -41.61 1.53 30.95
N VAL A 23 -41.99 2.49 30.14
CA VAL A 23 -41.95 2.36 28.68
C VAL A 23 -40.47 2.24 28.31
N VAL A 24 -40.03 1.04 27.96
CA VAL A 24 -38.78 0.86 27.22
C VAL A 24 -39.03 1.47 25.84
N PRO A 25 -38.38 2.57 25.45
CA PRO A 25 -38.48 3.03 24.08
C PRO A 25 -37.84 1.96 23.22
N ALA A 26 -38.57 1.53 22.18
CA ALA A 26 -38.03 0.71 21.11
C ALA A 26 -36.69 1.31 20.68
N GLY A 27 -35.61 0.54 20.84
CA GLY A 27 -34.29 0.93 20.37
C GLY A 27 -34.39 1.22 18.89
N ALA A 28 -34.37 2.51 18.54
CA ALA A 28 -34.03 2.92 17.20
C ALA A 28 -32.67 2.28 16.93
N ALA A 29 -32.63 1.34 15.97
CA ALA A 29 -31.39 0.94 15.36
C ALA A 29 -30.71 2.24 14.92
N MET A 30 -29.67 2.65 15.64
CA MET A 30 -28.74 3.67 15.20
C MET A 30 -28.18 3.10 13.90
N ALA A 31 -28.74 3.55 12.77
CA ALA A 31 -28.13 3.35 11.48
C ALA A 31 -26.69 3.85 11.63
N SER A 32 -25.73 2.92 11.57
CA SER A 32 -24.32 3.27 11.51
C SER A 32 -24.15 4.12 10.26
N ALA A 33 -24.10 5.44 10.46
CA ALA A 33 -23.80 6.38 9.39
C ALA A 33 -22.45 5.96 8.82
N LYS A 34 -22.36 5.78 7.51
CA LYS A 34 -21.09 5.56 6.84
C LYS A 34 -20.16 6.72 7.21
N ALA A 35 -19.16 6.42 8.04
CA ALA A 35 -18.08 7.33 8.37
C ALA A 35 -17.47 7.83 7.05
N GLY A 36 -17.48 9.15 6.85
CA GLY A 36 -16.70 9.75 5.77
C GLY A 36 -15.21 9.62 6.10
N PRO A 37 -14.30 9.89 5.14
CA PRO A 37 -12.86 9.89 5.41
C PRO A 37 -12.46 10.72 6.64
N GLY A 38 -13.20 11.80 6.94
CA GLY A 38 -12.91 12.73 8.05
C GLY A 38 -13.19 12.20 9.46
N ASP A 39 -13.88 11.07 9.62
CA ASP A 39 -14.32 10.57 10.94
C ASP A 39 -13.43 9.44 11.50
N MET A 40 -12.44 8.98 10.73
CA MET A 40 -11.52 7.90 11.13
C MET A 40 -10.56 8.34 12.24
N ASP A 41 -10.38 7.52 13.27
CA ASP A 41 -9.44 7.80 14.35
C ASP A 41 -8.01 8.00 13.83
N PRO A 42 -7.22 8.96 14.37
CA PRO A 42 -5.86 9.19 13.93
C PRO A 42 -4.96 7.94 13.94
N SER A 43 -5.14 7.02 14.91
CA SER A 43 -4.36 5.78 14.97
C SER A 43 -4.77 4.80 13.87
N THR A 44 -6.07 4.63 13.63
CA THR A 44 -6.60 3.85 12.51
C THR A 44 -6.13 4.42 11.17
N ARG A 45 -6.10 5.75 11.04
CA ARG A 45 -5.60 6.43 9.84
C ARG A 45 -4.12 6.16 9.58
N VAL A 46 -3.29 6.08 10.64
CA VAL A 46 -1.89 5.68 10.52
C VAL A 46 -1.76 4.24 10.06
N ASP A 47 -2.52 3.31 10.66
CA ASP A 47 -2.49 1.89 10.28
C ASP A 47 -3.01 1.68 8.84
N MET A 48 -4.02 2.43 8.41
CA MET A 48 -4.56 2.39 7.04
C MET A 48 -3.56 2.95 6.02
N LYS A 49 -2.83 4.01 6.39
CA LYS A 49 -1.75 4.54 5.55
C LYS A 49 -0.62 3.53 5.42
N ASP A 50 -0.22 2.88 6.52
CA ASP A 50 0.80 1.83 6.47
C ASP A 50 0.36 0.65 5.59
N ALA A 51 -0.91 0.22 5.71
CA ALA A 51 -1.50 -0.79 4.83
C ALA A 51 -1.36 -0.41 3.36
N MET A 52 -1.87 0.77 2.95
CA MET A 52 -1.75 1.26 1.57
C MET A 52 -0.32 1.25 1.05
N GLU A 53 0.64 1.72 1.86
CA GLU A 53 2.04 1.77 1.48
C GLU A 53 2.67 0.37 1.34
N ASN A 54 2.27 -0.57 2.19
CA ASN A 54 2.71 -1.96 2.09
C ASN A 54 2.12 -2.64 0.85
N GLU A 55 0.89 -2.33 0.47
CA GLU A 55 0.27 -2.85 -0.75
C GLU A 55 0.90 -2.27 -2.03
N ALA A 56 1.25 -0.99 -2.00
CA ALA A 56 2.02 -0.37 -3.09
C ALA A 56 3.39 -1.07 -3.27
N LEU A 57 4.10 -1.33 -2.16
CA LEU A 57 5.37 -2.06 -2.21
C LEU A 57 5.20 -3.51 -2.68
N ALA A 58 4.14 -4.19 -2.24
CA ALA A 58 3.81 -5.54 -2.69
C ALA A 58 3.54 -5.59 -4.20
N HIS A 59 2.77 -4.62 -4.73
CA HIS A 59 2.57 -4.47 -6.18
C HIS A 59 3.90 -4.41 -6.94
N ALA A 60 4.77 -3.47 -6.60
CA ALA A 60 6.04 -3.27 -7.29
C ALA A 60 6.94 -4.53 -7.18
N THR A 61 6.97 -5.16 -6.00
CA THR A 61 7.71 -6.40 -5.75
C THR A 61 7.19 -7.55 -6.59
N TYR A 62 5.88 -7.74 -6.70
CA TYR A 62 5.30 -8.83 -7.48
C TYR A 62 5.43 -8.59 -8.99
N ARG A 63 5.41 -7.34 -9.47
CA ARG A 63 5.82 -7.03 -10.85
C ARG A 63 7.27 -7.44 -11.12
N ALA A 64 8.18 -7.18 -10.18
CA ALA A 64 9.58 -7.61 -10.29
C ALA A 64 9.74 -9.14 -10.28
N TYR A 65 8.98 -9.84 -9.43
CA TYR A 65 8.98 -11.30 -9.37
C TYR A 65 8.38 -11.94 -10.63
N ALA A 66 7.32 -11.35 -11.19
CA ALA A 66 6.76 -11.77 -12.46
C ALA A 66 7.80 -11.68 -13.59
N ALA A 67 8.54 -10.56 -13.67
CA ALA A 67 9.59 -10.38 -14.66
C ALA A 67 10.70 -11.45 -14.52
N GLN A 68 11.02 -11.89 -13.30
CA GLN A 68 11.95 -13.00 -13.09
C GLN A 68 11.37 -14.34 -13.52
N ALA A 69 10.12 -14.62 -13.17
CA ALA A 69 9.45 -15.85 -13.60
C ALA A 69 9.38 -15.94 -15.15
N ASP A 70 9.17 -14.82 -15.83
CA ASP A 70 9.23 -14.73 -17.30
C ASP A 70 10.62 -15.09 -17.84
N ARG A 71 11.70 -14.53 -17.25
CA ARG A 71 13.10 -14.88 -17.60
C ARG A 71 13.41 -16.35 -17.39
N GLU A 72 12.86 -16.96 -16.34
CA GLU A 72 12.99 -18.39 -16.06
C GLU A 72 12.01 -19.27 -16.86
N ARG A 73 11.21 -18.66 -17.75
CA ARG A 73 10.22 -19.34 -18.63
C ARG A 73 9.16 -20.10 -17.83
N LEU A 74 8.66 -19.48 -16.76
CA LEU A 74 7.63 -20.00 -15.87
C LEU A 74 6.32 -19.21 -16.03
N PRO A 75 5.61 -19.31 -17.18
CA PRO A 75 4.47 -18.44 -17.50
C PRO A 75 3.33 -18.53 -16.49
N GLN A 76 3.05 -19.71 -15.93
CA GLN A 76 2.01 -19.86 -14.90
C GLN A 76 2.33 -19.08 -13.61
N VAL A 77 3.62 -19.03 -13.24
CA VAL A 77 4.08 -18.32 -12.04
C VAL A 77 4.17 -16.82 -12.31
N ARG A 78 4.62 -16.43 -13.51
CA ARG A 78 4.55 -15.03 -13.98
C ARG A 78 3.11 -14.52 -13.88
N ASP A 79 2.16 -15.20 -14.50
CA ASP A 79 0.76 -14.77 -14.52
C ASP A 79 0.14 -14.72 -13.11
N LEU A 80 0.58 -15.60 -12.21
CA LEU A 80 0.18 -15.55 -10.79
C LEU A 80 0.70 -14.26 -10.13
N PHE A 81 2.00 -13.97 -10.24
CA PHE A 81 2.56 -12.74 -9.69
C PHE A 81 1.95 -11.48 -10.30
N GLU A 82 1.67 -11.45 -11.60
CA GLU A 82 1.02 -10.32 -12.27
C GLU A 82 -0.39 -10.06 -11.73
N ARG A 83 -1.22 -11.12 -11.64
CA ARG A 83 -2.57 -10.99 -11.07
C ARG A 83 -2.54 -10.59 -9.61
N THR A 84 -1.59 -11.11 -8.83
CA THR A 84 -1.42 -10.69 -7.43
C THR A 84 -1.06 -9.22 -7.37
N ALA A 85 -0.07 -8.77 -8.14
CA ALA A 85 0.33 -7.35 -8.20
C ALA A 85 -0.86 -6.44 -8.54
N ASP A 86 -1.70 -6.82 -9.50
CA ASP A 86 -2.89 -6.05 -9.87
C ASP A 86 -3.93 -5.99 -8.74
N SER A 87 -4.12 -7.09 -8.01
CA SER A 87 -4.96 -7.11 -6.82
C SER A 87 -4.44 -6.19 -5.72
N GLU A 88 -3.12 -6.08 -5.55
CA GLU A 88 -2.54 -5.18 -4.52
C GLU A 88 -2.81 -3.72 -4.85
N LEU A 89 -2.50 -3.27 -6.07
CA LEU A 89 -2.62 -1.87 -6.43
C LEU A 89 -4.07 -1.43 -6.63
N HIS A 90 -4.80 -2.10 -7.52
CA HIS A 90 -6.15 -1.67 -7.92
C HIS A 90 -7.23 -2.20 -6.97
N GLY A 91 -6.91 -3.16 -6.11
CA GLY A 91 -7.80 -3.68 -5.08
C GLY A 91 -7.53 -3.05 -3.73
N LEU A 92 -6.43 -3.42 -3.08
CA LEU A 92 -6.17 -3.08 -1.67
C LEU A 92 -5.67 -1.64 -1.51
N ALA A 93 -4.59 -1.25 -2.21
CA ALA A 93 -4.02 0.09 -2.12
C ALA A 93 -5.01 1.17 -2.58
N ALA A 94 -5.70 0.95 -3.70
CA ALA A 94 -6.71 1.88 -4.21
C ALA A 94 -7.85 2.11 -3.20
N ARG A 95 -8.37 1.03 -2.61
CA ARG A 95 -9.41 1.07 -1.59
C ARG A 95 -8.95 1.82 -0.34
N ASP A 96 -7.75 1.53 0.15
CA ASP A 96 -7.22 2.16 1.35
C ASP A 96 -6.92 3.66 1.09
N ALA A 97 -6.42 4.02 -0.10
CA ALA A 97 -6.25 5.40 -0.54
C ALA A 97 -7.58 6.17 -0.62
N GLU A 98 -8.66 5.52 -1.07
CA GLU A 98 -10.01 6.08 -1.06
C GLU A 98 -10.49 6.37 0.37
N GLN A 99 -10.34 5.41 1.29
CA GLN A 99 -10.72 5.59 2.70
C GLN A 99 -9.94 6.72 3.38
N LEU A 100 -8.67 6.88 3.02
CA LEU A 100 -7.82 7.95 3.53
C LEU A 100 -8.14 9.33 2.93
N GLY A 101 -8.89 9.38 1.82
CA GLY A 101 -9.14 10.60 1.05
C GLY A 101 -7.89 11.12 0.32
N LEU A 102 -6.96 10.23 -0.05
CA LEU A 102 -5.70 10.61 -0.72
C LEU A 102 -5.88 10.97 -2.19
N ILE A 103 -6.98 10.52 -2.81
CA ILE A 103 -7.34 10.85 -4.20
C ILE A 103 -8.27 12.08 -4.19
N GLY A 104 -7.66 13.26 -4.26
CA GLY A 104 -8.36 14.55 -4.26
C GLY A 104 -8.86 14.97 -5.65
N ASP A 105 -9.11 16.27 -5.80
CA ASP A 105 -9.22 16.88 -7.12
C ASP A 105 -7.84 16.98 -7.80
N ASN A 106 -7.81 17.27 -9.10
CA ASN A 106 -6.56 17.31 -9.86
C ASN A 106 -5.57 18.36 -9.35
N ALA A 107 -6.04 19.48 -8.80
CA ALA A 107 -5.17 20.50 -8.25
C ALA A 107 -4.54 20.04 -6.93
N ALA A 108 -5.31 19.37 -6.06
CA ALA A 108 -4.83 18.77 -4.84
C ALA A 108 -3.80 17.65 -5.13
N ASN A 109 -4.08 16.79 -6.09
CA ASN A 109 -3.18 15.72 -6.51
C ASN A 109 -1.85 16.28 -7.05
N LEU A 110 -1.89 17.38 -7.83
CA LEU A 110 -0.69 18.06 -8.33
C LEU A 110 0.14 18.73 -7.23
N ARG A 111 -0.51 19.31 -6.21
CA ARG A 111 0.17 19.87 -5.03
C ARG A 111 0.85 18.79 -4.21
N ASP A 112 0.14 17.70 -3.96
CA ASP A 112 0.68 16.54 -3.26
C ASP A 112 1.89 15.96 -4.01
N SER A 113 1.76 15.78 -5.33
CA SER A 113 2.85 15.30 -6.19
C SER A 113 4.07 16.25 -6.12
N THR A 114 3.86 17.56 -6.33
CA THR A 114 4.92 18.56 -6.20
C THR A 114 5.59 18.53 -4.82
N GLY A 115 4.82 18.31 -3.76
CA GLY A 115 5.33 18.19 -2.40
C GLY A 115 6.22 16.97 -2.19
N GLY A 116 5.77 15.79 -2.64
CA GLY A 116 6.52 14.54 -2.59
C GLY A 116 7.85 14.65 -3.32
N GLU A 117 7.79 15.03 -4.60
CA GLU A 117 8.97 15.21 -5.46
C GLU A 117 9.95 16.25 -4.89
N THR A 118 9.44 17.29 -4.21
CA THR A 118 10.30 18.26 -3.54
C THR A 118 11.08 17.64 -2.40
N TYR A 119 10.41 16.85 -1.56
CA TYR A 119 11.04 16.19 -0.43
C TYR A 119 12.10 15.19 -0.91
N GLU A 120 11.78 14.39 -1.91
CA GLU A 120 12.68 13.36 -2.43
C GLU A 120 13.91 14.00 -3.08
N ALA A 121 13.71 14.94 -4.00
CA ALA A 121 14.79 15.64 -4.69
C ALA A 121 15.70 16.47 -3.76
N ARG A 122 15.11 17.17 -2.78
CA ARG A 122 15.87 18.15 -1.96
C ARG A 122 16.35 17.61 -0.64
N THR A 123 15.77 16.53 -0.14
CA THR A 123 16.05 16.04 1.20
C THR A 123 16.44 14.57 1.18
N MET A 124 15.56 13.68 0.75
CA MET A 124 15.79 12.23 0.90
C MET A 124 16.98 11.76 0.07
N TYR A 125 16.96 11.96 -1.25
CA TYR A 125 17.97 11.42 -2.15
C TYR A 125 19.35 12.05 -1.95
N LYS A 126 19.40 13.36 -1.67
CA LYS A 126 20.65 14.04 -1.31
C LYS A 126 21.28 13.47 -0.04
N ARG A 127 20.47 13.19 0.98
CA ARG A 127 20.96 12.58 2.22
C ARG A 127 21.45 11.15 1.96
N PHE A 128 20.66 10.34 1.27
CA PHE A 128 21.01 8.95 0.98
C PHE A 128 22.28 8.83 0.12
N ALA A 129 22.46 9.70 -0.88
CA ALA A 129 23.69 9.77 -1.66
C ALA A 129 24.91 10.05 -0.77
N ALA A 130 24.85 11.10 0.06
CA ALA A 130 25.94 11.46 0.97
C ALA A 130 26.23 10.39 2.04
N GLU A 131 25.21 9.66 2.50
CA GLU A 131 25.39 8.53 3.41
C GLU A 131 26.07 7.35 2.70
N ALA A 132 25.65 7.01 1.48
CA ALA A 132 26.28 5.96 0.68
C ALA A 132 27.74 6.29 0.34
N GLU A 133 28.08 7.55 0.06
CA GLU A 133 29.48 7.99 -0.12
C GLU A 133 30.32 7.76 1.14
N LYS A 134 29.82 8.14 2.31
CA LYS A 134 30.50 7.92 3.60
C LYS A 134 30.70 6.45 3.91
N GLU A 135 29.78 5.61 3.44
CA GLU A 135 29.81 4.16 3.60
C GLU A 135 30.63 3.44 2.51
N ASN A 136 31.26 4.19 1.58
CA ASN A 136 32.04 3.68 0.45
C ASN A 136 31.21 2.81 -0.52
N GLU A 137 29.96 3.19 -0.76
CA GLU A 137 29.02 2.53 -1.69
C GLU A 137 28.77 3.42 -2.94
N PRO A 138 29.77 3.63 -3.82
CA PRO A 138 29.72 4.64 -4.89
C PRO A 138 28.61 4.38 -5.92
N LYS A 139 28.24 3.11 -6.16
CA LYS A 139 27.12 2.78 -7.07
C LYS A 139 25.79 3.26 -6.50
N ALA A 140 25.55 3.04 -5.21
CA ALA A 140 24.33 3.49 -4.55
C ALA A 140 24.30 5.02 -4.44
N ALA A 141 25.43 5.65 -4.13
CA ALA A 141 25.54 7.11 -4.11
C ALA A 141 25.21 7.75 -5.48
N ALA A 142 25.74 7.18 -6.56
CA ALA A 142 25.45 7.62 -7.92
C ALA A 142 23.97 7.44 -8.25
N LEU A 143 23.39 6.26 -7.95
CA LEU A 143 21.97 5.99 -8.18
C LEU A 143 21.07 6.97 -7.42
N PHE A 144 21.30 7.18 -6.13
CA PHE A 144 20.52 8.16 -5.35
C PHE A 144 20.65 9.57 -5.90
N SER A 145 21.82 9.95 -6.42
CA SER A 145 22.01 11.27 -7.02
C SER A 145 21.28 11.42 -8.36
N GLU A 146 21.28 10.37 -9.19
CA GLU A 146 20.54 10.32 -10.45
C GLU A 146 19.04 10.47 -10.21
N ILE A 147 18.47 9.61 -9.37
CA ILE A 147 17.05 9.64 -9.02
C ILE A 147 16.66 11.00 -8.45
N GLY A 148 17.46 11.56 -7.54
CA GLY A 148 17.21 12.91 -7.00
C GLY A 148 17.16 14.04 -8.04
N ASN A 149 17.81 13.88 -9.20
CA ASN A 149 17.71 14.83 -10.33
C ASN A 149 16.45 14.59 -11.16
N ASP A 150 16.03 13.33 -11.31
CA ASP A 150 14.79 12.96 -11.98
C ASP A 150 13.58 13.49 -11.19
N GLU A 151 13.56 13.33 -9.86
CA GLU A 151 12.52 13.92 -9.00
C GLU A 151 12.48 15.45 -9.06
N ALA A 152 13.65 16.09 -9.19
CA ALA A 152 13.71 17.53 -9.39
C ALA A 152 13.01 17.94 -10.70
N SER A 153 13.06 17.09 -11.72
CA SER A 153 12.42 17.27 -13.02
C SER A 153 10.93 16.93 -12.97
N HIS A 154 10.52 15.89 -12.25
CA HIS A 154 9.11 15.57 -11.96
C HIS A 154 8.42 16.73 -11.26
N ARG A 155 9.02 17.25 -10.19
CA ARG A 155 8.55 18.44 -9.47
C ARG A 155 8.27 19.61 -10.40
N VAL A 156 9.20 19.94 -11.31
CA VAL A 156 9.03 21.05 -12.27
C VAL A 156 7.84 20.81 -13.19
N ARG A 157 7.66 19.57 -13.67
CA ARG A 157 6.54 19.22 -14.54
C ARG A 157 5.21 19.28 -13.82
N PHE A 158 5.12 18.79 -12.58
CA PHE A 158 3.91 18.90 -11.78
C PHE A 158 3.57 20.35 -11.42
N SER A 159 4.55 21.17 -11.05
CA SER A 159 4.31 22.60 -10.82
C SER A 159 3.76 23.30 -12.07
N ARG A 160 4.34 23.01 -13.25
CA ARG A 160 3.85 23.56 -14.52
C ARG A 160 2.45 23.04 -14.89
N ALA A 161 2.17 21.78 -14.61
CA ALA A 161 0.84 21.21 -14.81
C ALA A 161 -0.18 21.86 -13.87
N GLU A 162 0.17 22.15 -12.61
CA GLU A 162 -0.69 22.86 -11.67
C GLU A 162 -1.04 24.26 -12.19
N GLU A 163 -0.04 25.01 -12.65
CA GLU A 163 -0.25 26.33 -13.25
C GLU A 163 -1.17 26.28 -14.48
N ALA A 164 -1.00 25.27 -15.34
CA ALA A 164 -1.81 25.08 -16.54
C ALA A 164 -3.27 24.72 -16.20
N VAL A 165 -3.49 23.86 -15.21
CA VAL A 165 -4.83 23.45 -14.75
C VAL A 165 -5.53 24.61 -14.02
N ALA A 166 -4.79 25.40 -13.26
CA ALA A 166 -5.33 26.58 -12.56
C ALA A 166 -5.67 27.74 -13.50
N ASN A 167 -4.98 27.86 -14.64
CA ASN A 167 -5.16 28.98 -15.58
C ASN A 167 -5.36 28.51 -17.03
N PRO A 168 -6.51 27.90 -17.39
CA PRO A 168 -6.74 27.34 -18.73
C PRO A 168 -6.67 28.38 -19.86
N SER A 169 -6.97 29.66 -19.57
CA SER A 169 -6.93 30.75 -20.54
C SER A 169 -5.52 31.28 -20.84
N ALA A 170 -4.50 30.88 -20.06
CA ALA A 170 -3.12 31.35 -20.22
C ALA A 170 -2.37 30.68 -21.39
N GLY A 171 -3.00 29.73 -22.09
CA GLY A 171 -2.38 29.00 -23.20
C GLY A 171 -1.26 28.03 -22.76
N MET A 172 -1.14 27.76 -21.45
CA MET A 172 -0.18 26.81 -20.91
C MET A 172 -0.60 25.37 -21.21
N THR A 173 0.37 24.53 -21.53
CA THR A 173 0.15 23.10 -21.79
C THR A 173 0.73 22.25 -20.67
N VAL A 174 -0.02 21.21 -20.29
CA VAL A 174 0.48 20.15 -19.39
C VAL A 174 1.67 19.45 -20.06
N PRO A 175 2.84 19.36 -19.40
CA PRO A 175 3.97 18.60 -19.92
C PRO A 175 3.63 17.12 -20.04
N THR A 176 3.90 16.52 -21.19
CA THR A 176 3.67 15.07 -21.40
C THR A 176 4.94 14.37 -21.83
N ASP A 177 6.05 15.07 -21.99
CA ASP A 177 7.35 14.60 -22.47
C ASP A 177 8.14 13.73 -21.47
N VAL A 178 7.49 13.21 -20.42
CA VAL A 178 8.11 12.28 -19.48
C VAL A 178 8.38 10.94 -20.17
N MET A 179 9.61 10.46 -20.09
CA MET A 179 10.03 9.19 -20.66
C MET A 179 10.76 8.38 -19.59
N ALA A 180 10.13 7.30 -19.15
CA ALA A 180 10.82 6.28 -18.36
C ALA A 180 11.93 5.65 -19.21
N LYS A 181 13.04 5.30 -18.56
CA LYS A 181 14.11 4.45 -19.10
C LYS A 181 14.02 3.11 -18.37
N PRO A 182 13.17 2.15 -18.83
CA PRO A 182 12.96 0.92 -18.09
C PRO A 182 14.28 0.17 -17.82
N ALA A 183 14.56 -0.05 -16.55
CA ALA A 183 15.71 -0.81 -16.10
C ALA A 183 15.35 -2.29 -15.96
N THR A 184 16.25 -3.16 -16.43
CA THR A 184 16.07 -4.61 -16.23
C THR A 184 16.47 -4.98 -14.82
N ILE A 185 15.50 -5.44 -14.02
CA ILE A 185 15.77 -5.92 -12.66
C ILE A 185 16.64 -7.18 -12.70
N ARG A 186 17.81 -7.13 -12.08
CA ARG A 186 18.75 -8.25 -12.02
C ARG A 186 18.48 -9.11 -10.79
N ALA A 187 18.23 -10.40 -11.00
CA ALA A 187 18.17 -11.34 -9.90
C ALA A 187 19.57 -11.59 -9.35
N GLY A 188 19.77 -11.42 -8.04
CA GLY A 188 21.11 -11.39 -7.49
C GLY A 188 21.15 -11.17 -5.99
N ALA A 189 22.35 -11.30 -5.41
CA ALA A 189 22.56 -10.88 -4.03
C ALA A 189 22.65 -9.34 -4.02
N PRO A 190 22.46 -8.68 -2.86
CA PRO A 190 22.70 -7.24 -2.78
C PRO A 190 24.09 -6.89 -3.32
N GLU A 191 24.16 -5.86 -4.16
CA GLU A 191 25.44 -5.32 -4.68
C GLU A 191 26.10 -4.35 -3.67
N VAL A 192 25.39 -4.00 -2.61
CA VAL A 192 25.88 -3.18 -1.49
C VAL A 192 26.22 -4.05 -0.28
N SER A 193 27.27 -3.68 0.42
CA SER A 193 27.76 -4.36 1.63
C SER A 193 27.35 -3.65 2.92
N SER A 194 27.17 -2.34 2.88
CA SER A 194 26.76 -1.55 4.03
C SER A 194 25.30 -1.80 4.39
N ALA A 195 25.07 -2.13 5.66
CA ALA A 195 23.73 -2.25 6.22
C ALA A 195 22.96 -0.92 6.21
N GLY A 196 23.65 0.24 6.30
CA GLY A 196 23.04 1.56 6.21
C GLY A 196 22.48 1.84 4.83
N THR A 197 23.33 1.75 3.82
CA THR A 197 22.96 1.90 2.41
C THR A 197 21.88 0.91 2.00
N LEU A 198 21.94 -0.35 2.44
CA LEU A 198 20.88 -1.32 2.15
C LEU A 198 19.52 -0.92 2.76
N ARG A 199 19.50 -0.37 3.98
CA ARG A 199 18.27 0.19 4.57
C ARG A 199 17.76 1.40 3.80
N ASN A 200 18.66 2.26 3.33
CA ASN A 200 18.30 3.43 2.53
C ASN A 200 17.70 3.02 1.18
N LEU A 201 18.28 2.02 0.50
CA LEU A 201 17.71 1.46 -0.74
C LEU A 201 16.30 0.92 -0.50
N ARG A 202 16.09 0.13 0.56
CA ARG A 202 14.76 -0.40 0.89
C ARG A 202 13.76 0.71 1.25
N THR A 203 14.21 1.74 1.93
CA THR A 203 13.38 2.92 2.25
C THR A 203 12.98 3.65 0.97
N ALA A 204 13.95 3.90 0.09
CA ALA A 204 13.73 4.55 -1.19
C ALA A 204 12.75 3.74 -2.06
N MET A 205 12.94 2.43 -2.18
CA MET A 205 12.04 1.54 -2.93
C MET A 205 10.58 1.59 -2.43
N ARG A 206 10.38 1.73 -1.11
CA ARG A 206 9.04 1.91 -0.56
C ARG A 206 8.46 3.27 -0.97
N GLY A 207 9.27 4.32 -1.00
CA GLY A 207 8.90 5.63 -1.54
C GLY A 207 8.47 5.54 -3.00
N GLU A 208 9.33 4.96 -3.85
CA GLU A 208 9.07 4.78 -5.29
C GLU A 208 7.79 3.99 -5.57
N ALA A 209 7.57 2.90 -4.83
CA ALA A 209 6.36 2.11 -4.98
C ALA A 209 5.10 2.89 -4.59
N VAL A 210 5.18 3.71 -3.54
CA VAL A 210 4.08 4.57 -3.08
C VAL A 210 3.81 5.71 -4.06
N ALA A 211 4.86 6.36 -4.57
CA ALA A 211 4.75 7.40 -5.60
C ALA A 211 4.12 6.83 -6.87
N HIS A 212 4.59 5.67 -7.34
CA HIS A 212 3.98 4.92 -8.44
C HIS A 212 2.47 4.71 -8.24
N ALA A 213 2.10 4.16 -7.08
CA ALA A 213 0.70 3.86 -6.77
C ALA A 213 -0.17 5.13 -6.77
N LYS A 214 0.30 6.20 -6.12
CA LYS A 214 -0.40 7.49 -6.10
C LYS A 214 -0.59 8.04 -7.50
N TYR A 215 0.46 8.08 -8.32
CA TYR A 215 0.39 8.61 -9.67
C TYR A 215 -0.51 7.77 -10.59
N ALA A 216 -0.52 6.45 -10.45
CA ALA A 216 -1.47 5.60 -11.17
C ALA A 216 -2.93 5.97 -10.83
N LEU A 217 -3.25 6.16 -9.54
CA LEU A 217 -4.57 6.54 -9.07
C LEU A 217 -4.94 7.99 -9.46
N TYR A 218 -3.96 8.90 -9.46
CA TYR A 218 -4.16 10.28 -9.91
C TYR A 218 -4.38 10.36 -11.42
N ALA A 219 -3.75 9.48 -12.20
CA ALA A 219 -4.02 9.35 -13.62
C ALA A 219 -5.46 8.89 -13.87
N GLU A 220 -5.97 7.91 -13.10
CA GLU A 220 -7.38 7.49 -13.16
C GLU A 220 -8.32 8.66 -12.88
N ARG A 221 -8.12 9.40 -11.78
CA ARG A 221 -8.92 10.60 -11.47
C ARG A 221 -8.84 11.67 -12.58
N ALA A 222 -7.67 11.88 -13.16
CA ALA A 222 -7.51 12.81 -14.27
C ALA A 222 -8.31 12.38 -15.52
N ARG A 223 -8.40 11.07 -15.79
CA ARG A 223 -9.27 10.54 -16.88
C ARG A 223 -10.75 10.75 -16.57
N GLU A 224 -11.18 10.44 -15.36
CA GLU A 224 -12.58 10.61 -14.90
C GLU A 224 -13.06 12.06 -15.02
N THR A 225 -12.14 13.01 -14.80
CA THR A 225 -12.41 14.45 -14.86
C THR A 225 -12.13 15.08 -16.23
N GLY A 226 -11.87 14.26 -17.26
CA GLY A 226 -11.72 14.72 -18.64
C GLY A 226 -10.41 15.45 -18.94
N GLN A 227 -9.32 15.15 -18.21
CA GLN A 227 -8.00 15.77 -18.38
C GLN A 227 -6.96 14.76 -18.91
N PRO A 228 -7.05 14.34 -20.19
CA PRO A 228 -6.21 13.27 -20.74
C PRO A 228 -4.71 13.58 -20.73
N SER A 229 -4.31 14.84 -20.94
CA SER A 229 -2.90 15.23 -20.87
C SER A 229 -2.33 15.12 -19.46
N LEU A 230 -3.15 15.43 -18.44
CA LEU A 230 -2.77 15.28 -17.04
C LEU A 230 -2.69 13.80 -16.66
N ALA A 231 -3.66 12.99 -17.09
CA ALA A 231 -3.59 11.54 -16.93
C ALA A 231 -2.31 10.96 -17.54
N GLN A 232 -1.95 11.42 -18.75
CA GLN A 232 -0.74 10.99 -19.42
C GLN A 232 0.54 11.41 -18.67
N LEU A 233 0.58 12.60 -18.08
CA LEU A 233 1.69 13.03 -17.23
C LEU A 233 1.85 12.08 -16.05
N PHE A 234 0.79 11.87 -15.28
CA PHE A 234 0.80 10.98 -14.13
C PHE A 234 1.18 9.53 -14.51
N ASP A 235 0.60 8.98 -15.57
CA ASP A 235 0.94 7.63 -16.06
C ASP A 235 2.42 7.48 -16.42
N ARG A 236 3.00 8.51 -17.04
CA ARG A 236 4.39 8.47 -17.48
C ARG A 236 5.34 8.60 -16.30
N THR A 237 5.04 9.49 -15.35
CA THR A 237 5.81 9.61 -14.11
C THR A 237 5.70 8.33 -13.27
N ALA A 238 4.50 7.77 -13.12
CA ALA A 238 4.31 6.48 -12.45
C ALA A 238 5.20 5.37 -13.05
N ARG A 239 5.38 5.36 -14.37
CA ARG A 239 6.31 4.42 -15.03
C ARG A 239 7.77 4.70 -14.73
N VAL A 240 8.19 5.95 -14.56
CA VAL A 240 9.55 6.27 -14.11
C VAL A 240 9.78 5.66 -12.73
N GLU A 241 8.91 5.94 -11.75
CA GLU A 241 9.07 5.45 -10.38
C GLU A 241 9.20 3.91 -10.32
N ARG A 242 8.36 3.19 -11.06
CA ARG A 242 8.36 1.72 -11.03
C ARG A 242 9.39 1.09 -11.95
N ASP A 243 9.45 1.53 -13.20
CA ASP A 243 10.21 0.83 -14.24
C ASP A 243 11.66 1.29 -14.29
N GLU A 244 12.02 2.44 -13.70
CA GLU A 244 13.38 2.97 -13.63
C GLU A 244 13.87 2.98 -12.18
N HIS A 245 13.37 3.90 -11.34
CA HIS A 245 13.88 4.12 -9.98
C HIS A 245 13.80 2.86 -9.10
N PHE A 246 12.61 2.31 -8.92
CA PHE A 246 12.40 1.08 -8.14
C PHE A 246 13.19 -0.09 -8.72
N ALA A 247 13.25 -0.22 -10.04
CA ALA A 247 13.90 -1.34 -10.71
C ALA A 247 15.43 -1.35 -10.50
N GLU A 248 16.07 -0.18 -10.58
CA GLU A 248 17.51 -0.03 -10.32
C GLU A 248 17.83 -0.24 -8.83
N GLN A 249 17.03 0.34 -7.94
CA GLN A 249 17.17 0.16 -6.50
C GLN A 249 16.98 -1.32 -6.11
N ALA A 250 15.96 -1.98 -6.65
CA ALA A 250 15.69 -3.40 -6.44
C ALA A 250 16.86 -4.30 -6.85
N SER A 251 17.54 -3.94 -7.95
CA SER A 251 18.73 -4.65 -8.41
C SER A 251 19.88 -4.50 -7.43
N LEU A 252 20.21 -3.27 -7.02
CA LEU A 252 21.29 -3.03 -6.05
C LEU A 252 20.98 -3.63 -4.66
N ALA A 253 19.72 -3.61 -4.24
CA ALA A 253 19.28 -4.17 -2.96
C ALA A 253 19.17 -5.70 -2.96
N GLY A 254 19.29 -6.35 -4.12
CA GLY A 254 19.13 -7.80 -4.25
C GLY A 254 17.71 -8.27 -3.92
N LEU A 255 16.69 -7.47 -4.25
CA LEU A 255 15.27 -7.80 -3.96
C LEU A 255 14.84 -9.09 -4.66
N VAL A 256 15.25 -9.25 -5.92
CA VAL A 256 14.85 -10.37 -6.78
C VAL A 256 15.88 -11.48 -6.71
N ARG A 257 15.40 -12.71 -6.46
CA ARG A 257 16.17 -13.97 -6.46
C ARG A 257 15.62 -14.89 -7.54
N ASP A 258 15.98 -16.17 -7.52
CA ASP A 258 15.32 -17.16 -8.36
C ASP A 258 13.82 -17.30 -8.02
N THR A 259 13.00 -17.78 -8.96
CA THR A 259 11.53 -17.82 -8.78
C THR A 259 11.10 -18.62 -7.56
N ARG A 260 11.79 -19.72 -7.22
CA ARG A 260 11.42 -20.53 -6.03
C ARG A 260 11.70 -19.75 -4.75
N THR A 261 12.81 -19.03 -4.68
CA THR A 261 13.14 -18.17 -3.54
C THR A 261 12.16 -17.00 -3.42
N ASN A 262 11.79 -16.38 -4.54
CA ASN A 262 10.79 -15.30 -4.56
C ASN A 262 9.41 -15.79 -4.07
N LEU A 263 8.98 -16.99 -4.50
CA LEU A 263 7.74 -17.61 -4.00
C LEU A 263 7.78 -17.88 -2.49
N ARG A 264 8.89 -18.42 -1.97
CA ARG A 264 9.04 -18.63 -0.52
C ARG A 264 8.94 -17.31 0.25
N HIS A 265 9.61 -16.27 -0.23
CA HIS A 265 9.53 -14.94 0.37
C HIS A 265 8.10 -14.40 0.35
N ALA A 266 7.42 -14.46 -0.80
CA ALA A 266 6.03 -14.05 -0.93
C ALA A 266 5.11 -14.80 0.05
N ILE A 267 5.23 -16.12 0.17
CA ILE A 267 4.45 -16.92 1.14
C ILE A 267 4.66 -16.41 2.57
N THR A 268 5.91 -16.15 2.97
CA THR A 268 6.23 -15.65 4.31
C THR A 268 5.58 -14.29 4.57
N GLU A 269 5.76 -13.32 3.66
CA GLU A 269 5.22 -11.97 3.84
C GLU A 269 3.69 -11.95 3.81
N GLU A 270 3.08 -12.71 2.89
CA GLU A 270 1.62 -12.83 2.79
C GLU A 270 1.01 -13.46 4.04
N ARG A 271 1.65 -14.49 4.59
CA ARG A 271 1.20 -15.09 5.86
C ARG A 271 1.36 -14.14 7.02
N ARG A 272 2.49 -13.44 7.13
CA ARG A 272 2.70 -12.45 8.20
C ARG A 272 1.64 -11.34 8.12
N ALA A 273 1.34 -10.85 6.92
CA ALA A 273 0.31 -9.83 6.72
C ALA A 273 -1.08 -10.35 7.13
N GLY A 274 -1.43 -11.56 6.68
CA GLY A 274 -2.75 -12.16 6.90
C GLY A 274 -2.99 -12.72 8.30
N ASP A 275 -1.99 -13.34 8.94
CA ASP A 275 -2.10 -13.97 10.26
C ASP A 275 -1.89 -12.96 11.40
N GLU A 276 -1.08 -11.91 11.19
CA GLU A 276 -0.64 -11.02 12.27
C GLU A 276 -0.97 -9.54 12.03
N MET A 277 -0.47 -8.94 10.94
CA MET A 277 -0.49 -7.49 10.73
C MET A 277 -1.93 -6.95 10.62
N TYR A 278 -2.68 -7.42 9.62
CA TYR A 278 -4.03 -6.94 9.38
C TYR A 278 -5.02 -7.28 10.50
N PRO A 279 -5.00 -8.49 11.09
CA PRO A 279 -5.76 -8.74 12.32
C PRO A 279 -5.39 -7.81 13.47
N GLY A 280 -4.12 -7.40 13.57
CA GLY A 280 -3.66 -6.40 14.52
C GLY A 280 -4.29 -5.02 14.30
N TYR A 281 -4.26 -4.52 13.06
CA TYR A 281 -4.92 -3.26 12.67
C TYR A 281 -6.43 -3.32 12.90
N ALA A 282 -7.06 -4.45 12.56
CA ALA A 282 -8.49 -4.65 12.77
C ALA A 282 -8.90 -4.53 14.24
N ARG A 283 -8.13 -5.13 15.16
CA ARG A 283 -8.40 -5.04 16.61
C ARG A 283 -8.29 -3.61 17.12
N LYS A 284 -7.22 -2.91 16.78
CA LYS A 284 -7.03 -1.50 17.17
C LYS A 284 -8.16 -0.61 16.63
N ALA A 285 -8.52 -0.78 15.35
CA ALA A 285 -9.64 -0.04 14.75
C ALA A 285 -10.97 -0.33 15.49
N THR A 286 -11.23 -1.57 15.90
CA THR A 286 -12.40 -1.90 16.74
C THR A 286 -12.35 -1.19 18.09
N GLU A 287 -11.20 -1.15 18.76
CA GLU A 287 -11.02 -0.45 20.04
C GLU A 287 -11.32 1.05 19.93
N MET A 288 -11.02 1.66 18.77
CA MET A 288 -11.33 3.06 18.47
C MET A 288 -12.75 3.30 17.95
N GLY A 289 -13.54 2.24 17.74
CA GLY A 289 -14.90 2.34 17.20
C GLY A 289 -14.98 2.41 15.67
N ASP A 290 -13.85 2.32 14.96
CA ASP A 290 -13.73 2.34 13.50
C ASP A 290 -14.09 0.98 12.88
N THR A 291 -15.33 0.54 13.10
CA THR A 291 -15.82 -0.78 12.67
C THR A 291 -15.73 -1.02 11.16
N THR A 292 -15.90 0.02 10.33
CA THR A 292 -15.69 -0.07 8.88
C THR A 292 -14.23 -0.38 8.53
N ALA A 293 -13.29 0.38 9.07
CA ALA A 293 -11.85 0.15 8.83
C ALA A 293 -11.41 -1.22 9.34
N SER A 294 -11.92 -1.63 10.52
CA SER A 294 -11.69 -2.97 11.06
C SER A 294 -12.14 -4.07 10.09
N GLY A 295 -13.32 -3.94 9.50
CA GLY A 295 -13.82 -4.85 8.46
C GLY A 295 -12.90 -4.91 7.24
N LEU A 296 -12.47 -3.75 6.74
CA LEU A 296 -11.56 -3.67 5.60
C LEU A 296 -10.20 -4.33 5.85
N PHE A 297 -9.63 -4.15 7.05
CA PHE A 297 -8.40 -4.85 7.45
C PHE A 297 -8.61 -6.37 7.50
N MET A 298 -9.73 -6.84 8.05
CA MET A 298 -10.04 -8.27 8.04
C MET A 298 -10.24 -8.82 6.63
N ASP A 299 -10.75 -8.01 5.70
CA ASP A 299 -10.88 -8.38 4.29
C ASP A 299 -9.51 -8.50 3.62
N SER A 300 -8.61 -7.54 3.86
CA SER A 300 -7.20 -7.63 3.44
C SER A 300 -6.55 -8.89 3.99
N ALA A 301 -6.72 -9.18 5.28
CA ALA A 301 -6.15 -10.37 5.92
C ALA A 301 -6.53 -11.67 5.17
N ARG A 302 -7.81 -11.80 4.79
CA ARG A 302 -8.29 -12.97 4.03
C ARG A 302 -7.70 -13.01 2.62
N GLY A 303 -7.58 -11.87 1.95
CA GLY A 303 -6.91 -11.74 0.66
C GLY A 303 -5.46 -12.23 0.71
N LYS A 304 -4.70 -11.76 1.70
CA LYS A 304 -3.30 -12.15 1.94
C LYS A 304 -3.14 -13.66 2.16
N LEU A 305 -4.02 -14.25 2.97
CA LEU A 305 -4.00 -15.71 3.17
C LEU A 305 -4.41 -16.51 1.93
N ALA A 306 -5.22 -15.95 1.03
CA ALA A 306 -5.52 -16.57 -0.25
C ALA A 306 -4.32 -16.52 -1.21
N GLN A 307 -3.62 -15.38 -1.26
CA GLN A 307 -2.39 -15.21 -2.05
C GLN A 307 -1.28 -16.15 -1.55
N ALA A 308 -1.08 -16.26 -0.22
CA ALA A 308 -0.13 -17.20 0.38
C ALA A 308 -0.40 -18.66 -0.04
N ARG A 309 -1.68 -19.08 -0.09
CA ARG A 309 -2.06 -20.42 -0.55
C ARG A 309 -1.73 -20.63 -2.03
N ALA A 310 -2.10 -19.67 -2.89
CA ALA A 310 -1.82 -19.74 -4.31
C ALA A 310 -0.31 -19.81 -4.60
N PHE A 311 0.51 -19.02 -3.89
CA PHE A 311 1.96 -19.10 -4.00
C PHE A 311 2.52 -20.43 -3.50
N SER A 312 1.97 -20.99 -2.42
CA SER A 312 2.37 -22.30 -1.89
C SER A 312 2.09 -23.43 -2.89
N GLU A 313 0.92 -23.40 -3.54
CA GLU A 313 0.55 -24.34 -4.60
C GLU A 313 1.49 -24.23 -5.82
N ALA A 314 1.80 -23.01 -6.24
CA ALA A 314 2.74 -22.76 -7.33
C ALA A 314 4.15 -23.27 -7.00
N LEU A 315 4.64 -23.02 -5.78
CA LEU A 315 5.94 -23.52 -5.33
C LEU A 315 5.98 -25.05 -5.31
N SER A 316 4.96 -25.69 -4.73
CA SER A 316 4.86 -27.15 -4.70
C SER A 316 4.88 -27.75 -6.11
N ALA A 317 4.15 -27.15 -7.05
CA ALA A 317 4.15 -27.59 -8.45
C ALA A 317 5.52 -27.45 -9.14
N LEU A 318 6.35 -26.46 -8.75
CA LEU A 318 7.74 -26.33 -9.26
C LEU A 318 8.71 -27.33 -8.65
N GLU A 319 8.44 -27.80 -7.43
CA GLU A 319 9.26 -28.77 -6.70
C GLU A 319 8.95 -30.21 -7.14
N THR A 320 7.68 -30.57 -7.32
CA THR A 320 7.29 -31.89 -7.84
C THR A 320 7.87 -32.15 -9.23
N ARG A 321 7.75 -31.19 -10.15
CA ARG A 321 8.29 -31.31 -11.52
C ARG A 321 9.82 -31.45 -11.55
N ALA A 322 10.53 -30.93 -10.56
CA ALA A 322 11.98 -31.10 -10.46
C ALA A 322 12.36 -32.50 -10.00
N GLY A 323 11.56 -33.12 -9.12
CA GLY A 323 11.78 -34.49 -8.63
C GLY A 323 11.43 -35.59 -9.64
N GLU A 324 10.57 -35.31 -10.63
CA GLU A 324 10.26 -36.24 -11.72
C GLU A 324 11.31 -36.23 -12.86
N ALA A 325 12.17 -35.21 -12.90
CA ALA A 325 13.19 -35.03 -13.93
C ALA A 325 14.59 -35.58 -13.54
N THR A 326 14.72 -36.15 -12.33
CA THR A 326 15.94 -36.76 -11.77
C THR A 326 15.82 -38.27 -11.66
#